data_AF-A0A2W6AIR2-F1
#
_entry.id   AF-A0A2W6AIR2-F1
#
_cell.length_a   1.000
_cell.length_b   1.000
_cell.length_c   1.000
_cell.angle_alpha   90.00
_cell.angle_beta   90.00
_cell.angle_gamma   90.00
#
_symmetry.space_group_name_H-M   'P 1'
#
loop_
_entity.id
_entity.type
_entity.pdbx_description
1 polymer ?
#
loop_
_entity_poly.entity_id
_entity_poly.type
_entity_poly.pdbx_seq_one_letter_code
_entity_poly.pdbx_strand_id
1 'polypeptide(L)'
;MKAKDLVEQLSALVDMFREEADARPIIDFLLYDESRTFRAILTVSKKYLLAEGAPLMLDGEFTVLGKLTAVLRDPDQEMQLLRGSIFRYLTPSATKAASDYMRKSRFLNLKMPELVVRGPALQLLPLSIYS
;
A
#
# COMPACT_ATOMS: atom_id res chain seq x y z
N MET A 1 16.38 18.52 19.49
CA MET A 1 16.49 18.21 18.05
C MET A 1 15.97 19.43 17.30
N LYS A 2 16.79 20.09 16.48
CA LYS A 2 16.39 21.34 15.81
C LYS A 2 15.40 21.01 14.69
N ALA A 3 14.36 21.83 14.51
CA ALA A 3 13.28 21.56 13.54
C ALA A 3 13.79 21.34 12.10
N LYS A 4 14.95 21.93 11.75
CA LYS A 4 15.62 21.75 10.46
C LYS A 4 16.10 20.31 10.22
N ASP A 5 16.70 19.67 11.22
CA ASP A 5 17.22 18.30 11.11
C ASP A 5 16.08 17.28 10.90
N LEU A 6 14.91 17.55 11.51
CA LEU A 6 13.72 16.71 11.36
C LEU A 6 13.14 16.79 9.94
N VAL A 7 13.10 18.00 9.35
CA VAL A 7 12.59 18.20 7.98
C VAL A 7 13.49 17.51 6.96
N GLU A 8 14.82 17.62 7.10
CA GLU A 8 15.77 16.95 6.20
C GLU A 8 15.64 15.42 6.29
N GLN A 9 15.53 14.86 7.49
CA GLN A 9 15.32 13.42 7.69
C GLN A 9 14.00 12.93 7.07
N LEU A 10 12.94 13.72 7.16
CA LEU A 10 11.64 13.36 6.58
C LEU A 10 11.63 13.48 5.05
N SER A 11 12.30 14.48 4.49
CA SER A 11 12.47 14.60 3.02
C SER A 11 13.22 13.38 2.49
N ALA A 12 14.35 13.04 3.11
CA ALA A 12 15.11 11.85 2.75
C ALA A 12 14.27 10.57 2.85
N LEU A 13 13.43 10.47 3.88
CA LEU A 13 12.50 9.34 4.02
C LEU A 13 11.49 9.28 2.87
N VAL A 14 10.89 10.40 2.47
CA VAL A 14 9.95 10.46 1.34
C VAL A 14 10.64 10.14 0.01
N ASP A 15 11.86 10.61 -0.21
CA ASP A 15 12.63 10.32 -1.41
C ASP A 15 12.95 8.82 -1.49
N MET A 16 13.38 8.21 -0.38
CA MET A 16 13.55 6.76 -0.31
C MET A 16 12.22 6.02 -0.56
N PHE A 17 11.09 6.51 -0.04
CA PHE A 17 9.77 5.92 -0.31
C PHE A 17 9.44 5.94 -1.79
N ARG A 18 9.73 7.05 -2.46
CA ARG A 18 9.47 7.22 -3.90
C ARG A 18 10.37 6.31 -4.73
N GLU A 19 11.68 6.32 -4.48
CA GLU A 19 12.64 5.48 -5.21
C GLU A 19 12.31 4.00 -5.07
N GLU A 20 11.97 3.55 -3.87
CA GLU A 20 11.58 2.17 -3.65
C GLU A 20 10.22 1.86 -4.28
N ALA A 21 9.24 2.75 -4.12
CA ALA A 21 7.95 2.59 -4.79
C ALA A 21 8.17 2.41 -6.28
N ASP A 22 9.01 3.23 -6.93
CA ASP A 22 9.36 3.19 -8.34
C ASP A 22 10.07 1.89 -8.74
N ALA A 23 11.07 1.47 -7.98
CA ALA A 23 11.86 0.26 -8.26
C ALA A 23 11.08 -1.05 -8.08
N ARG A 24 10.03 -1.08 -7.25
CA ARG A 24 9.26 -2.31 -7.01
C ARG A 24 8.55 -2.79 -8.28
N PRO A 25 8.68 -4.08 -8.65
CA PRO A 25 8.02 -4.63 -9.85
C PRO A 25 6.52 -4.90 -9.65
N ILE A 26 6.01 -4.76 -8.41
CA ILE A 26 4.63 -5.04 -8.02
C ILE A 26 4.05 -3.88 -7.20
N ILE A 27 2.74 -3.70 -7.27
CA ILE A 27 1.93 -2.78 -6.48
C ILE A 27 0.81 -3.58 -5.82
N ASP A 28 0.54 -3.31 -4.54
CA ASP A 28 -0.59 -3.88 -3.82
C ASP A 28 -1.74 -2.85 -3.77
N PHE A 29 -2.93 -3.22 -4.23
CA PHE A 29 -4.15 -2.44 -4.07
C PHE A 29 -4.93 -2.98 -2.88
N LEU A 30 -5.30 -2.09 -1.97
CA LEU A 30 -6.21 -2.41 -0.89
C LEU A 30 -7.64 -2.11 -1.34
N LEU A 31 -8.42 -3.17 -1.49
CA LEU A 31 -9.82 -3.15 -1.88
C LEU A 31 -10.68 -3.32 -0.64
N TYR A 32 -11.77 -2.57 -0.61
CA TYR A 32 -12.78 -2.64 0.44
C TYR A 32 -14.09 -3.04 -0.21
N ASP A 33 -14.83 -3.93 0.43
CA ASP A 33 -16.23 -4.10 0.10
C ASP A 33 -17.02 -2.85 0.54
N GLU A 34 -18.24 -2.68 0.03
CA GLU A 34 -19.08 -1.51 0.36
C GLU A 34 -19.33 -1.38 1.86
N SER A 35 -19.45 -2.51 2.58
CA SER A 35 -19.69 -2.51 4.03
C SER A 35 -18.41 -2.33 4.86
N ARG A 36 -17.23 -2.33 4.24
CA ARG A 36 -15.90 -2.30 4.87
C ARG A 36 -15.66 -3.40 5.90
N THR A 37 -16.41 -4.48 5.84
CA THR A 37 -16.25 -5.64 6.73
C THR A 37 -15.20 -6.60 6.22
N PHE A 38 -14.92 -6.56 4.91
CA PHE A 38 -13.97 -7.43 4.25
C PHE A 38 -12.95 -6.64 3.42
N ARG A 39 -11.69 -7.07 3.48
CA ARG A 39 -10.60 -6.46 2.71
C ARG A 39 -9.98 -7.45 1.75
N ALA A 40 -9.67 -7.00 0.55
CA ALA A 40 -8.87 -7.78 -0.39
C ALA A 40 -7.60 -7.00 -0.75
N ILE A 41 -6.49 -7.71 -0.84
CA ILE A 41 -5.20 -7.17 -1.27
C ILE A 41 -4.95 -7.74 -2.66
N LEU A 42 -4.99 -6.88 -3.68
CA LEU A 42 -4.72 -7.26 -5.06
C LEU A 42 -3.27 -6.91 -5.41
N THR A 43 -2.42 -7.91 -5.58
CA THR A 43 -1.00 -7.71 -5.90
C THR A 43 -0.79 -7.77 -7.40
N VAL A 44 -0.53 -6.65 -8.06
CA VAL A 44 -0.40 -6.57 -9.53
C VAL A 44 1.04 -6.25 -9.92
N SER A 45 1.56 -6.80 -11.01
CA SER A 45 2.85 -6.33 -11.55
C SER A 45 2.70 -4.97 -12.25
N LYS A 46 3.61 -4.05 -11.95
CA LYS A 46 3.68 -2.72 -12.58
C LYS A 46 3.74 -2.78 -14.10
N LYS A 47 4.38 -3.82 -14.66
CA LYS A 47 4.46 -4.02 -16.11
C LYS A 47 3.07 -4.07 -16.75
N TYR A 48 2.07 -4.63 -16.07
CA TYR A 48 0.71 -4.74 -16.60
C TYR A 48 -0.13 -3.49 -16.35
N LEU A 49 0.19 -2.69 -15.31
CA LEU A 49 -0.46 -1.39 -15.07
C LEU A 49 0.03 -0.29 -16.01
N LEU A 50 1.34 -0.18 -16.19
CA LEU A 50 1.97 0.94 -16.90
C LEU A 50 1.87 0.84 -18.43
N ALA A 51 1.54 -0.33 -18.97
CA ALA A 51 1.57 -0.56 -20.41
C ALA A 51 0.36 0.00 -21.16
N GLU A 52 -0.80 0.20 -20.50
CA GLU A 52 -2.05 0.78 -21.05
C GLU A 52 -3.26 0.57 -20.09
N GLY A 53 -3.14 -0.33 -19.11
CA GLY A 53 -4.25 -0.75 -18.23
C GLY A 53 -4.57 0.17 -17.06
N ALA A 54 -3.65 1.02 -16.59
CA ALA A 54 -3.87 1.85 -15.42
C ALA A 54 -5.09 2.78 -15.54
N PRO A 55 -5.31 3.51 -16.66
CA PRO A 55 -6.52 4.33 -16.83
C PRO A 55 -7.81 3.49 -16.87
N LEU A 56 -7.73 2.27 -17.39
CA LEU A 56 -8.86 1.34 -17.47
C LEU A 56 -9.22 0.75 -16.11
N MET A 57 -8.32 0.74 -15.13
CA MET A 57 -8.60 0.23 -13.77
C MET A 57 -9.08 1.33 -12.79
N LEU A 58 -9.20 2.58 -13.22
CA LEU A 58 -9.60 3.69 -12.35
C LEU A 58 -11.11 3.73 -12.07
N ASP A 59 -11.92 3.16 -12.96
CA ASP A 59 -13.38 3.12 -12.83
C ASP A 59 -13.96 1.95 -13.66
N GLY A 60 -15.05 1.34 -13.18
CA GLY A 60 -15.74 0.21 -13.82
C GLY A 60 -15.80 -1.08 -12.99
N GLU A 61 -16.52 -2.06 -13.52
CA GLU A 61 -16.63 -3.41 -12.96
C GLU A 61 -15.68 -4.35 -13.70
N PHE A 62 -14.91 -5.13 -12.94
CA PHE A 62 -13.93 -6.05 -13.49
C PHE A 62 -14.06 -7.41 -12.83
N THR A 63 -13.97 -8.46 -13.63
CA THR A 63 -13.79 -9.82 -13.12
C THR A 63 -12.30 -10.14 -13.09
N VAL A 64 -11.81 -10.50 -11.89
CA VAL A 64 -10.42 -10.87 -11.68
C VAL A 64 -10.32 -12.37 -11.45
N LEU A 65 -9.62 -13.08 -12.34
CA LEU A 65 -9.21 -14.46 -12.11
C LEU A 65 -7.80 -14.45 -11.54
N GLY A 66 -7.61 -15.08 -10.38
CA GLY A 66 -6.33 -15.05 -9.70
C GLY A 66 -6.10 -16.22 -8.77
N LYS A 67 -4.89 -16.29 -8.23
CA LYS A 67 -4.49 -17.23 -7.20
C LYS A 67 -4.59 -16.55 -5.83
N LEU A 68 -5.27 -17.20 -4.89
CA LEU A 68 -5.19 -16.82 -3.48
C LEU A 68 -3.80 -17.16 -2.95
N THR A 69 -3.07 -16.15 -2.50
CA THR A 69 -1.70 -16.31 -1.96
C THR A 69 -1.67 -16.24 -0.44
N ALA A 70 -2.69 -15.65 0.18
CA ALA A 70 -2.85 -15.65 1.63
C ALA A 70 -4.32 -15.40 2.01
N VAL A 71 -4.70 -15.88 3.20
CA VAL A 71 -6.00 -15.63 3.82
C VAL A 71 -5.75 -15.29 5.29
N LEU A 72 -6.14 -14.09 5.70
CA LEU A 72 -6.18 -13.65 7.09
C LEU A 72 -7.61 -13.85 7.59
N ARG A 73 -7.85 -14.88 8.40
CA ARG A 73 -9.19 -15.23 8.90
C ARG A 73 -9.57 -14.41 10.12
N ASP A 74 -8.61 -14.20 11.01
CA ASP A 74 -8.84 -13.64 12.33
C ASP A 74 -8.23 -12.23 12.48
N PRO A 75 -8.76 -11.37 13.36
CA PRO A 75 -8.25 -10.01 13.58
C PRO A 75 -6.79 -9.95 14.07
N ASP A 76 -6.30 -11.03 14.69
CA ASP A 76 -4.94 -11.16 15.18
C ASP A 76 -3.94 -11.51 14.07
N GLN A 77 -4.43 -11.90 12.90
CA GLN A 77 -3.61 -12.15 11.72
C GLN A 77 -3.43 -10.85 10.94
N GLU A 78 -2.19 -10.55 10.55
CA GLU A 78 -1.86 -9.33 9.83
C GLU A 78 -0.93 -9.57 8.64
N MET A 79 -0.99 -8.64 7.69
CA MET A 79 -0.11 -8.57 6.54
C MET A 79 0.47 -7.18 6.41
N GLN A 80 1.80 -7.10 6.36
CA GLN A 80 2.50 -5.88 5.99
C GLN A 80 2.53 -5.75 4.47
N LEU A 81 2.05 -4.63 3.92
CA LEU A 81 2.09 -4.33 2.47
C LEU A 81 3.51 -3.92 2.01
N LEU A 82 4.39 -3.66 2.97
CA LEU A 82 5.81 -3.35 2.79
C LEU A 82 6.72 -4.58 2.92
N ARG A 83 6.16 -5.81 2.89
CA ARG A 83 6.85 -7.08 3.19
C ARG A 83 8.09 -7.38 2.36
N GLY A 84 8.23 -6.77 1.18
CA GLY A 84 9.39 -6.88 0.29
C GLY A 84 10.17 -5.58 0.11
N SER A 85 10.01 -4.64 1.04
CA SER A 85 10.62 -3.31 0.98
C SER A 85 11.65 -3.12 2.09
N ILE A 86 12.62 -2.23 1.91
CA ILE A 86 13.57 -1.83 2.96
C ILE A 86 12.84 -1.21 4.16
N PHE A 87 11.62 -0.71 3.94
CA PHE A 87 10.76 -0.15 4.99
C PHE A 87 10.07 -1.19 5.86
N ARG A 88 10.20 -2.49 5.58
CA ARG A 88 9.75 -3.54 6.52
C ARG A 88 10.41 -3.40 7.90
N TYR A 89 11.62 -2.83 7.93
CA TYR A 89 12.39 -2.62 9.16
C TYR A 89 12.07 -1.29 9.86
N LEU A 90 11.16 -0.47 9.33
CA LEU A 90 10.72 0.73 10.03
C LEU A 90 10.02 0.32 11.33
N THR A 91 10.47 0.91 12.43
CA THR A 91 9.82 0.70 13.72
C THR A 91 8.40 1.29 13.70
N PRO A 92 7.48 0.75 14.52
CA PRO A 92 6.15 1.35 14.72
C PRO A 92 6.21 2.82 15.14
N SER A 93 7.28 3.23 15.83
CA SER A 93 7.51 4.62 16.22
C SER A 93 7.90 5.52 15.05
N ALA A 94 8.73 5.04 14.12
CA ALA A 94 9.13 5.78 12.92
C ALA A 94 7.96 5.98 11.95
N THR A 95 7.16 4.92 11.74
CA THR A 95 5.93 4.99 10.92
C THR A 95 4.89 5.93 11.54
N LYS A 96 4.70 5.89 12.86
CA LYS A 96 3.82 6.83 13.56
C LYS A 96 4.30 8.27 13.46
N ALA A 97 5.60 8.53 13.63
CA ALA A 97 6.17 9.87 13.49
C ALA A 97 5.99 10.45 12.07
N ALA A 98 6.20 9.63 11.03
CA ALA A 98 5.95 10.02 9.65
C ALA A 98 4.45 10.33 9.40
N SER A 99 3.55 9.48 9.91
CA SER A 99 2.11 9.67 9.82
C SER A 99 1.64 10.94 10.54
N ASP A 100 2.12 11.18 11.76
CA ASP A 100 1.79 12.35 12.57
C ASP A 100 2.30 13.65 11.94
N TYR A 101 3.48 13.62 11.29
CA TYR A 101 4.02 14.76 10.56
C TYR A 101 3.18 15.08 9.32
N MET A 102 2.83 14.07 8.52
CA MET A 102 1.98 14.26 7.33
C MET A 102 0.57 14.74 7.68
N ARG A 103 0.01 14.33 8.83
CA ARG A 103 -1.27 14.86 9.32
C ARG A 103 -1.17 16.32 9.78
N LYS A 104 -0.01 16.75 10.28
CA LYS A 104 0.23 18.13 10.76
C LYS A 104 0.56 19.10 9.63
N SER A 105 1.15 18.63 8.53
CA SER A 105 1.35 19.46 7.34
C SER A 105 0.01 19.65 6.62
N ARG A 106 -0.72 20.70 6.97
CA ARG A 106 -1.95 21.18 6.29
C ARG A 106 -1.82 21.33 4.75
N PHE A 107 -0.61 21.24 4.21
CA PHE A 107 -0.29 21.36 2.79
C PHE A 107 -0.46 20.07 1.98
N LEU A 108 -0.60 18.92 2.64
CA LEU A 108 -0.77 17.64 1.97
C LEU A 108 -1.96 16.94 2.62
N ASN A 109 -3.14 17.03 2.00
CA ASN A 109 -4.29 16.15 2.31
C ASN A 109 -4.01 14.67 1.92
N LEU A 110 -2.74 14.26 1.96
CA LEU A 110 -2.29 12.91 1.67
C LEU A 110 -2.51 12.06 2.90
N LYS A 111 -3.55 11.22 2.86
CA LYS A 111 -3.69 10.13 3.82
C LYS A 111 -2.55 9.15 3.57
N MET A 112 -1.76 8.87 4.61
CA MET A 112 -0.80 7.77 4.56
C MET A 112 -1.57 6.48 4.26
N PRO A 113 -1.12 5.69 3.27
CA PRO A 113 -1.77 4.41 2.96
C PRO A 113 -1.65 3.46 4.15
N GLU A 114 -2.65 2.57 4.32
CA GLU A 114 -2.57 1.52 5.33
C GLU A 114 -1.37 0.61 5.01
N LEU A 115 -0.39 0.55 5.92
CA LEU A 115 0.82 -0.28 5.72
C LEU A 115 0.64 -1.71 6.25
N VAL A 116 -0.35 -1.90 7.11
CA VAL A 116 -0.68 -3.18 7.76
C VAL A 116 -2.18 -3.43 7.63
N VAL A 117 -2.52 -4.58 7.06
CA VAL A 117 -3.90 -5.05 6.91
C VAL A 117 -4.13 -6.19 7.89
N ARG A 118 -5.21 -6.12 8.68
CA ARG A 118 -5.61 -7.18 9.62
C ARG A 118 -6.76 -8.02 9.07
N GLY A 119 -6.95 -9.23 9.58
CA GLY A 119 -8.12 -10.03 9.22
C GLY A 119 -9.46 -9.36 9.59
N PRO A 120 -10.56 -9.75 8.94
CA PRO A 120 -10.62 -10.72 7.85
C PRO A 120 -10.16 -10.09 6.52
N ALA A 121 -9.25 -10.76 5.81
CA ALA A 121 -8.77 -10.32 4.51
C ALA A 121 -8.22 -11.47 3.64
N LEU A 122 -8.18 -11.27 2.32
CA LEU A 122 -7.47 -12.17 1.40
C LEU A 122 -6.44 -11.42 0.57
N GLN A 123 -5.39 -12.12 0.14
CA GLN A 123 -4.46 -11.63 -0.88
C GLN A 123 -4.64 -12.44 -2.16
N LEU A 124 -4.83 -11.73 -3.26
CA LEU A 124 -5.00 -12.28 -4.59
C LEU A 124 -3.87 -11.82 -5.51
N LEU A 125 -3.20 -12.78 -6.14
CA LEU A 125 -2.34 -12.53 -7.29
C LEU A 125 -3.19 -12.73 -8.57
N PRO A 126 -3.53 -11.67 -9.31
CA PRO A 126 -4.29 -11.78 -10.54
C PRO A 126 -3.46 -12.50 -11.60
N LEU A 127 -4.11 -13.44 -12.29
CA LEU A 127 -3.62 -14.11 -13.49
C LEU A 127 -4.23 -13.46 -14.74
N SER A 128 -5.48 -13.00 -14.65
CA SER A 128 -6.14 -12.18 -15.65
C SER A 128 -7.17 -11.23 -15.03
N ILE A 129 -7.39 -10.12 -15.71
CA ILE A 129 -8.41 -9.11 -15.39
C ILE A 129 -9.16 -8.83 -16.69
N TYR A 130 -10.48 -8.90 -16.67
CA TYR A 130 -11.34 -8.67 -17.84
C TYR A 130 -12.62 -7.93 -17.44
N SER A 131 -13.19 -7.20 -18.39
CA SER A 131 -14.45 -6.44 -18.29
C SER A 131 -15.60 -7.18 -18.95
#